data_AF-A0A8T5BFU0-F1
#
_entry.id   AF-A0A8T5BFU0-F1
#
_cell.length_a   1.000
_cell.length_b   1.000
_cell.length_c   1.000
_cell.angle_alpha   90.00
_cell.angle_beta   90.00
_cell.angle_gamma   90.00
#
_symmetry.space_group_name_H-M   'P 1'
#
loop_
_entity.id
_entity.type
_entity.pdbx_description
1 polymer ?
#
loop_
_entity_poly.entity_id
_entity_poly.type
_entity_poly.pdbx_seq_one_letter_code
_entity_poly.pdbx_strand_id
1 'polypeptide(L)'
;MVVISPKFENIEFKERFIWLLEKTQKYFPKIDVTAYTPQEFLKTIKELNPFALDAAFYGIALYDKNKFWQTAIKEFKKYKRKYNLKKTESNGWVWRKRL
;
A
#
# COMPACT_ATOMS: atom_id res chain seq x y z
N MET A 1 4.82 2.98 5.65
CA MET A 1 4.42 1.64 6.18
C MET A 1 2.91 1.56 6.05
N VAL A 2 2.37 0.51 5.43
CA VAL A 2 0.91 0.38 5.23
C VAL A 2 0.34 -0.43 6.40
N VAL A 3 -0.71 0.07 7.06
CA VAL A 3 -1.37 -0.62 8.18
C VAL A 3 -2.63 -1.29 7.65
N ILE A 4 -2.61 -2.61 7.57
CA ILE A 4 -3.76 -3.41 7.11
C ILE A 4 -4.23 -4.29 8.26
N SER A 5 -5.44 -4.05 8.75
CA SER A 5 -6.01 -4.84 9.85
C SER A 5 -7.52 -4.96 9.72
N PRO A 6 -8.09 -6.19 9.77
CA PRO A 6 -9.54 -6.40 9.77
C PRO A 6 -10.27 -5.73 10.94
N LYS A 7 -9.53 -5.41 12.01
CA LYS A 7 -10.08 -4.72 13.19
C LYS A 7 -10.63 -3.33 12.88
N PHE A 8 -10.27 -2.74 11.74
CA PHE A 8 -10.76 -1.44 11.31
C PHE A 8 -12.00 -1.51 10.39
N GLU A 9 -12.45 -2.69 9.97
CA GLU A 9 -13.54 -2.84 8.97
C GLU A 9 -14.85 -2.15 9.38
N ASN A 10 -15.20 -2.20 10.68
CA ASN A 10 -16.44 -1.63 11.22
C ASN A 10 -16.28 -0.26 11.88
N ILE A 11 -15.12 0.39 11.73
CA ILE A 11 -14.85 1.71 12.32
C ILE A 11 -14.95 2.77 11.21
N GLU A 12 -15.56 3.92 11.48
CA GLU A 12 -15.59 5.02 10.51
C GLU A 12 -14.19 5.55 10.18
N PHE A 13 -13.98 5.97 8.93
CA PHE A 13 -12.66 6.43 8.46
C PHE A 13 -12.03 7.51 9.35
N LYS A 14 -12.83 8.47 9.81
CA LYS A 14 -12.36 9.58 10.66
C LYS A 14 -11.86 9.08 12.01
N GLU A 15 -12.53 8.08 12.57
CA GLU A 15 -12.13 7.45 13.83
C GLU A 15 -10.87 6.59 13.66
N ARG A 16 -10.72 5.88 12.53
CA ARG A 16 -9.48 5.13 12.21
C ARG A 16 -8.25 6.03 12.23
N PHE A 17 -8.37 7.23 11.66
CA PHE A 17 -7.28 8.21 11.60
C PHE A 17 -6.93 8.79 12.97
N ILE A 18 -7.93 9.14 13.79
CA ILE A 18 -7.71 9.63 15.17
C ILE A 18 -7.06 8.55 16.03
N TRP A 19 -7.56 7.31 15.98
CA TRP A 19 -7.03 6.21 16.78
C TRP A 19 -5.57 5.91 16.44
N LEU A 20 -5.23 5.98 15.16
CA LEU A 20 -3.86 5.83 14.71
C LEU A 20 -2.98 6.99 15.19
N LEU A 21 -3.45 8.23 15.07
CA LEU A 21 -2.74 9.42 15.55
C LEU A 21 -2.47 9.37 17.05
N GLU A 22 -3.47 9.03 17.85
CA GLU A 22 -3.33 8.92 19.32
C GLU A 22 -2.31 7.84 19.73
N LYS A 23 -2.30 6.70 19.03
CA LYS A 23 -1.35 5.61 19.31
C LYS A 23 0.05 5.86 18.77
N THR A 24 0.20 6.72 17.77
CA THR A 24 1.49 6.98 17.08
C THR A 24 2.10 8.33 17.44
N GLN A 25 1.43 9.14 18.26
CA GLN A 25 1.86 10.49 18.67
C GLN A 25 3.27 10.53 19.28
N LYS A 26 3.71 9.43 19.93
CA LYS A 26 5.07 9.30 20.49
C LYS A 26 6.16 8.99 19.43
N TYR A 27 5.77 8.66 18.20
CA TYR A 27 6.64 8.13 17.15
C TYR A 27 6.64 8.93 15.83
N PHE A 28 5.96 10.09 15.77
CA PHE A 28 5.90 10.89 14.55
C PHE A 28 7.02 11.95 14.48
N PRO A 29 7.59 12.20 13.28
CA PRO A 29 6.99 11.94 11.98
C PRO A 29 7.78 10.95 11.11
N LYS A 30 7.14 9.87 10.62
CA LYS A 30 7.65 9.04 9.50
C LYS A 30 6.68 7.99 8.96
N ILE A 31 5.40 7.99 9.36
CA ILE A 31 4.45 6.93 8.98
C ILE A 31 3.27 7.54 8.24
N ASP A 32 3.37 7.69 6.93
CA ASP A 32 2.17 7.97 6.13
C ASP A 32 1.34 6.70 5.94
N VAL A 33 0.04 6.83 6.19
CA VAL A 33 -0.92 5.75 5.96
C VAL A 33 -1.50 5.87 4.57
N THR A 34 -1.22 4.87 3.73
CA THR A 34 -1.63 4.84 2.33
C THR A 34 -2.94 4.07 2.11
N ALA A 35 -3.23 3.08 2.95
CA ALA A 35 -4.45 2.27 2.91
C ALA A 35 -4.65 1.57 4.27
N TYR A 36 -5.91 1.33 4.64
CA TYR A 36 -6.31 0.72 5.91
C TYR A 36 -6.83 -0.72 5.75
N THR A 37 -7.33 -1.06 4.56
CA THR A 37 -7.88 -2.40 4.25
C THR A 37 -7.17 -3.07 3.07
N PRO A 38 -7.26 -4.41 2.94
CA PRO A 38 -6.77 -5.13 1.77
C PRO A 38 -7.29 -4.54 0.44
N GLN A 39 -8.57 -4.24 0.38
CA GLN A 39 -9.25 -3.74 -0.81
C GLN A 39 -8.76 -2.34 -1.17
N GLU A 40 -8.60 -1.46 -0.18
CA GLU A 40 -8.02 -0.12 -0.37
C GLU A 40 -6.57 -0.20 -0.87
N PHE A 41 -5.78 -1.15 -0.36
CA PHE A 41 -4.40 -1.33 -0.82
C PHE A 41 -4.34 -1.85 -2.26
N LEU A 42 -5.20 -2.79 -2.64
CA LEU A 42 -5.27 -3.25 -4.02
C LEU A 42 -5.74 -2.13 -4.97
N LYS A 43 -6.68 -1.30 -4.52
CA LYS A 43 -7.14 -0.13 -5.28
C LYS A 43 -6.00 0.87 -5.50
N THR A 44 -5.21 1.18 -4.47
CA THR A 44 -4.05 2.09 -4.61
C THR A 44 -2.95 1.53 -5.52
N ILE A 45 -2.72 0.21 -5.54
CA ILE A 45 -1.85 -0.43 -6.55
C ILE A 45 -2.42 -0.25 -7.96
N LYS A 46 -3.73 -0.47 -8.15
CA LYS A 46 -4.42 -0.33 -9.44
C LYS A 46 -4.35 1.10 -9.97
N GLU A 47 -4.42 2.08 -9.07
CA GLU A 47 -4.29 3.51 -9.35
C GLU A 47 -2.83 3.96 -9.54
N LEU A 48 -1.87 3.03 -9.47
CA LEU A 48 -0.44 3.28 -9.65
C LEU A 48 0.15 4.26 -8.64
N ASN A 49 -0.36 4.26 -7.40
CA ASN A 49 0.22 5.07 -6.33
C ASN A 49 1.70 4.67 -6.08
N PRO A 50 2.68 5.59 -6.18
CA PRO A 50 4.10 5.25 -6.08
C PRO A 50 4.49 4.53 -4.78
N PHE A 51 3.91 4.95 -3.65
CA PHE A 51 4.20 4.35 -2.34
C PHE A 51 3.63 2.93 -2.23
N ALA A 52 2.43 2.70 -2.75
CA ALA A 52 1.83 1.37 -2.78
C ALA A 52 2.63 0.40 -3.68
N LEU A 53 3.14 0.89 -4.82
CA LEU A 53 3.99 0.11 -5.72
C LEU A 53 5.33 -0.24 -5.07
N ASP A 54 5.99 0.72 -4.40
CA ASP A 54 7.23 0.47 -3.66
C ASP A 54 7.01 -0.48 -2.50
N ALA A 55 5.93 -0.31 -1.74
CA ALA A 55 5.57 -1.25 -0.70
C ALA A 55 5.38 -2.66 -1.30
N ALA A 56 4.63 -2.83 -2.39
CA ALA A 56 4.42 -4.15 -2.97
C ALA A 56 5.69 -4.80 -3.54
N PHE A 57 6.69 -4.01 -3.92
CA PHE A 57 7.93 -4.51 -4.52
C PHE A 57 9.07 -4.73 -3.50
N TYR A 58 9.29 -3.77 -2.61
CA TYR A 58 10.38 -3.78 -1.63
C TYR A 58 9.89 -4.00 -0.19
N GLY A 59 8.61 -3.80 0.07
CA GLY A 59 8.06 -3.82 1.42
C GLY A 59 8.12 -5.21 2.04
N ILE A 60 8.38 -5.21 3.34
CA ILE A 60 8.29 -6.39 4.20
C ILE A 60 6.95 -6.29 4.94
N ALA A 61 6.10 -7.31 4.80
CA ALA A 61 4.88 -7.39 5.57
C ALA A 61 5.21 -7.68 7.03
N LEU A 62 4.96 -6.71 7.91
CA LEU A 62 5.18 -6.87 9.35
C LEU A 62 4.08 -7.73 10.02
N TYR A 63 2.90 -7.79 9.41
CA TYR A 63 1.77 -8.58 9.88
C TYR A 63 0.88 -9.02 8.72
N ASP A 64 0.79 -10.32 8.50
CA ASP A 64 0.01 -10.90 7.38
C ASP A 64 -0.62 -12.27 7.75
N LYS A 65 -1.54 -12.28 8.70
CA LYS A 65 -2.19 -13.53 9.15
C LYS A 65 -2.91 -14.28 8.02
N ASN A 66 -3.47 -13.56 7.05
CA ASN A 66 -4.33 -14.13 6.01
C ASN A 66 -3.59 -14.31 4.67
N LYS A 67 -2.26 -14.18 4.64
CA LYS A 67 -1.45 -14.27 3.42
C LYS A 67 -1.84 -13.26 2.32
N PHE A 68 -2.43 -12.13 2.71
CA PHE A 68 -2.83 -11.05 1.82
C PHE A 68 -1.65 -10.50 1.02
N TRP A 69 -0.44 -10.49 1.59
CA TRP A 69 0.73 -9.92 0.93
C TRP A 69 1.06 -10.62 -0.38
N GLN A 70 0.83 -11.93 -0.47
CA GLN A 70 1.01 -12.67 -1.71
C GLN A 70 0.03 -12.20 -2.80
N THR A 71 -1.20 -11.85 -2.42
CA THR A 71 -2.21 -11.27 -3.33
C THR A 71 -1.78 -9.90 -3.82
N ALA A 72 -1.28 -9.04 -2.92
CA ALA A 72 -0.75 -7.74 -3.29
C ALA A 72 0.42 -7.83 -4.28
N ILE A 73 1.37 -8.73 -4.03
CA ILE A 73 2.49 -8.99 -4.95
C ILE A 73 1.99 -9.48 -6.32
N LYS A 74 0.97 -10.36 -6.35
CA LYS A 74 0.37 -10.85 -7.60
C LYS A 74 -0.29 -9.71 -8.39
N GLU A 75 -1.07 -8.86 -7.75
CA GLU A 75 -1.69 -7.69 -8.42
C GLU A 75 -0.63 -6.70 -8.89
N PHE A 76 0.42 -6.43 -8.11
CA PHE A 76 1.55 -5.62 -8.56
C PHE A 76 2.21 -6.22 -9.82
N LYS A 77 2.51 -7.52 -9.85
CA LYS A 77 3.11 -8.19 -11.03
C LYS A 77 2.23 -8.07 -12.26
N LYS A 78 0.92 -8.23 -12.09
CA LYS A 78 -0.08 -8.06 -13.16
C LYS A 78 -0.05 -6.65 -13.74
N TYR A 79 -0.06 -5.62 -12.91
CA TYR A 79 -0.02 -4.22 -13.36
C TYR A 79 1.36 -3.80 -13.90
N LYS A 80 2.44 -4.31 -13.31
CA LYS A 80 3.81 -4.16 -13.83
C LYS A 80 3.89 -4.62 -15.28
N ARG A 81 3.31 -5.79 -15.59
CA ARG A 81 3.24 -6.31 -16.96
C ARG A 81 2.29 -5.50 -17.84
N LYS A 82 1.10 -5.15 -17.34
CA LYS A 82 0.06 -4.44 -18.09
C LYS A 82 0.53 -3.07 -18.58
N TYR A 83 1.16 -2.30 -17.70
CA TYR A 83 1.58 -0.91 -17.97
C TYR A 83 3.08 -0.76 -18.27
N ASN A 84 3.80 -1.89 -18.41
CA ASN A 84 5.23 -1.91 -18.61
C ASN A 84 5.98 -1.03 -17.59
N LEU A 85 5.66 -1.21 -16.30
CA LEU A 85 6.25 -0.41 -15.23
C LEU A 85 7.76 -0.67 -15.17
N LYS A 86 8.55 0.40 -15.30
CA LYS A 86 10.01 0.38 -15.20
C LYS A 86 10.48 1.18 -13.99
N LYS A 87 11.56 0.72 -13.37
CA LYS A 87 12.28 1.50 -12.37
C LYS A 87 13.11 2.58 -13.06
N THR A 88 13.18 3.75 -12.45
CA THR A 88 14.14 4.80 -12.82
C THR A 88 15.45 4.60 -12.07
N GLU A 89 16.50 5.30 -12.49
CA GLU A 89 17.80 5.34 -11.78
C GLU A 89 17.67 5.86 -10.35
N SER A 90 16.72 6.78 -10.11
CA SER A 90 16.36 7.31 -8.80
C SER A 90 15.41 6.41 -7.98
N ASN A 91 15.21 5.15 -8.38
CA ASN A 91 14.28 4.19 -7.74
C ASN A 91 12.79 4.59 -7.77
N GLY A 92 12.37 5.53 -8.62
CA GLY A 92 10.96 5.81 -8.90
C GLY A 92 10.32 4.80 -9.86
N TRP A 93 9.01 4.91 -10.08
CA TRP A 93 8.27 4.11 -11.07
C TRP A 93 7.80 4.97 -12.23
N VAL A 94 8.07 4.53 -13.46
CA VAL A 94 7.53 5.12 -14.69
C VAL A 94 6.75 4.08 -15.48
N TRP A 95 5.75 4.55 -16.23
CA TRP A 95 4.95 3.71 -17.11
C TRP A 95 4.77 4.38 -18.46
N ARG A 96 4.59 3.55 -19.49
CA ARG A 96 4.13 4.03 -20.80
C ARG A 96 2.72 3.52 -20.99
N LYS A 97 1.76 4.42 -21.27
CA LYS A 97 0.46 3.99 -21.80
C LYS A 97 0.76 3.23 -23.09
N ARG A 98 0.40 1.95 -23.15
CA ARG A 98 0.19 1.30 -24.45
C ARG A 98 -1.05 1.97 -25.03
N LEU A 99 -0.84 2.82 -26.03
CA LEU A 99 -1.89 3.25 -26.95
C LEU A 99 -2.40 2.02 -27.69
#